data_AF-A0A498MBM1-F1
#
_entry.id   AF-A0A498MBM1-F1
#
_cell.length_a   1.000
_cell.length_b   1.000
_cell.length_c   1.000
_cell.angle_alpha   90.00
_cell.angle_beta   90.00
_cell.angle_gamma   90.00
#
_symmetry.space_group_name_H-M   'P 1'
#
loop_
_entity.id
_entity.type
_entity.pdbx_description
1 polymer ?
#
loop_
_entity_poly.entity_id
_entity_poly.type
_entity_poly.pdbx_seq_one_letter_code
_entity_poly.pdbx_strand_id
1 'polypeptide(L)'
;MLLWLSLLCLQLTRGQLQPDITSPGPASGIVLRDQAGLLITNCRTHTQKVFVRLDPRKVYLTHYPQVTAHYSWRAALWTENALLHAEADTKHMLTQLQKMTVTQSELSGHNRRNKRFLGALLGAAAAVGTLFNLGVTSINSVSLSTLRQHVKEIQTEIPQLREHLTQQGETLQTIGKSLKGTLVVLNTHSVLLNQTVNSMKQLFSVIQNDVAHTQLVASLMSDMLREVSSSIDSLAMGRIPPYLVPLSLVQTVLSSITTHPPDSLQAHLTYSLGGSILLHVDPEQRELAFLLNLPIVESNNIYRLKDIVNVGFWQGNTHITINTPDVVAYHDSNPQLYLAPNLRMCTLTKDIHYLCPSKPFLRDNTEGICGLQPMQKDMVCPAEAKPRIQVTETRAEIVGNQWLVNTPIRTATLTYDQHDTATRVSLPNQSMWIQVPKGAILHLGDLALYHLPSKEYQSEIEIPAFFRNQNLTLEPELELSIEEGGSQTIDITPLDTALQALSRLPVLNNFPVARSWTAADTALCLATAVGYTLTLGLAFVLFNRVNGVQRSMNRCTAAIPRTFKRKHRKRGTQAETMLNLTKVTTQAEDPQAEDN
;
A
#
# COMPACT_ATOMS: atom_id res chain seq x y z
N MET A 1 -53.88 -28.66 -28.60
CA MET A 1 -52.67 -28.07 -29.24
C MET A 1 -52.68 -26.55 -29.27
N LEU A 2 -53.74 -25.89 -29.74
CA LEU A 2 -53.83 -24.41 -29.78
C LEU A 2 -53.66 -23.73 -28.40
N LEU A 3 -54.21 -24.31 -27.32
CA LEU A 3 -54.05 -23.75 -25.96
C LEU A 3 -52.61 -23.84 -25.43
N TRP A 4 -51.85 -24.85 -25.87
CA TRP A 4 -50.46 -25.06 -25.51
C TRP A 4 -49.52 -24.12 -26.28
N LEU A 5 -49.85 -23.85 -27.55
CA LEU A 5 -49.17 -22.84 -28.36
C LEU A 5 -49.39 -21.42 -27.81
N SER A 6 -50.59 -21.09 -27.34
CA SER A 6 -50.84 -19.80 -26.67
C SER A 6 -50.08 -19.66 -25.36
N LEU A 7 -49.95 -20.73 -24.57
CA LEU A 7 -49.13 -20.72 -23.34
C LEU A 7 -47.62 -20.63 -23.63
N LEU A 8 -47.13 -21.29 -24.70
CA LEU A 8 -45.73 -21.15 -25.12
C LEU A 8 -45.44 -19.73 -25.64
N CYS A 9 -46.35 -19.14 -26.43
CA CYS A 9 -46.21 -17.75 -26.90
C CYS A 9 -46.24 -16.75 -25.74
N LEU A 10 -47.08 -16.97 -24.70
CA LEU A 10 -47.10 -16.14 -23.49
C LEU A 10 -45.83 -16.27 -22.64
N GLN A 11 -45.15 -17.43 -22.67
CA GLN A 11 -43.85 -17.60 -22.02
C GLN A 11 -42.67 -17.04 -22.85
N LEU A 12 -42.80 -16.99 -24.18
CA LEU A 12 -41.84 -16.33 -25.08
C LEU A 12 -41.96 -14.80 -25.09
N THR A 13 -43.09 -14.24 -24.67
CA THR A 13 -43.29 -12.78 -24.48
C THR A 13 -43.02 -12.31 -23.06
N ARG A 14 -42.52 -13.16 -22.15
CA ARG A 14 -41.77 -12.66 -20.99
C ARG A 14 -40.49 -12.07 -21.56
N GLY A 15 -40.58 -10.81 -21.97
CA GLY A 15 -39.42 -10.00 -22.32
C GLY A 15 -38.36 -10.23 -21.26
N GLN A 16 -37.12 -10.43 -21.71
CA GLN A 16 -35.96 -10.31 -20.84
C GLN A 16 -36.23 -9.09 -19.96
N LEU A 17 -36.36 -9.30 -18.65
CA LEU A 17 -36.49 -8.21 -17.70
C LEU A 17 -35.28 -7.34 -17.97
N GLN A 18 -35.52 -6.18 -18.60
CA GLN A 18 -34.47 -5.19 -18.78
C GLN A 18 -33.96 -4.93 -17.35
N PRO A 19 -32.66 -5.09 -17.08
CA PRO A 19 -32.16 -4.79 -15.75
C PRO A 19 -32.60 -3.36 -15.43
N ASP A 20 -33.25 -3.18 -14.28
CA ASP A 20 -33.74 -1.86 -13.89
C ASP A 20 -32.56 -0.88 -13.95
N ILE A 21 -32.71 0.15 -14.78
CA ILE A 21 -31.68 1.20 -14.98
C ILE A 21 -31.34 1.87 -13.64
N THR A 22 -32.29 1.84 -12.71
CA THR A 22 -32.20 2.43 -11.37
C THR A 22 -32.34 1.37 -10.29
N SER A 23 -31.52 1.43 -9.25
CA SER A 23 -31.75 0.66 -8.01
C SER A 23 -31.61 1.56 -6.77
N PRO A 24 -32.25 1.23 -5.64
CA PRO A 24 -32.16 2.07 -4.43
C PRO A 24 -30.71 2.29 -3.99
N GLY A 25 -30.35 3.55 -3.74
CA GLY A 25 -29.04 3.96 -3.24
C GLY A 25 -28.90 3.76 -1.73
N PRO A 26 -27.72 4.03 -1.16
CA PRO A 26 -27.56 4.08 0.30
C PRO A 26 -28.47 5.17 0.89
N ALA A 27 -29.08 4.88 2.05
CA ALA A 27 -30.03 5.78 2.71
C ALA A 27 -29.42 7.15 3.07
N SER A 28 -28.12 7.19 3.36
CA SER A 28 -27.36 8.41 3.65
C SER A 28 -26.81 9.14 2.43
N GLY A 29 -26.87 8.53 1.24
CA GLY A 29 -26.17 9.03 0.05
C GLY A 29 -24.64 8.99 0.15
N ILE A 30 -24.08 8.26 1.14
CA ILE A 30 -22.64 8.18 1.37
C ILE A 30 -22.14 6.78 1.08
N VAL A 31 -21.05 6.70 0.31
CA VAL A 31 -20.28 5.46 0.08
C VAL A 31 -18.79 5.74 0.15
N LEU A 32 -18.03 4.70 0.48
CA LEU A 32 -16.57 4.71 0.39
C LEU A 32 -16.15 4.00 -0.90
N ARG A 33 -15.24 4.63 -1.64
CA ARG A 33 -14.66 4.10 -2.87
C ARG A 33 -13.16 3.96 -2.71
N ASP A 34 -12.63 2.77 -2.94
CA ASP A 34 -11.19 2.53 -2.82
C ASP A 34 -10.37 3.36 -3.82
N GLN A 35 -9.25 3.92 -3.36
CA GLN A 35 -8.24 4.54 -4.21
C GLN A 35 -7.09 3.56 -4.48
N ALA A 36 -6.53 3.60 -5.69
CA ALA A 36 -5.33 2.82 -6.04
C ALA A 36 -4.05 3.32 -5.34
N GLY A 37 -4.08 4.55 -4.83
CA GLY A 37 -2.98 5.21 -4.15
C GLY A 37 -2.69 4.65 -2.76
N LEU A 38 -1.46 4.89 -2.28
CA LEU A 38 -1.05 4.58 -0.91
C LEU A 38 -0.70 5.88 -0.18
N LEU A 39 -1.02 5.94 1.10
CA LEU A 39 -0.57 6.98 2.01
C LEU A 39 0.55 6.42 2.89
N ILE A 40 1.78 6.91 2.69
CA ILE A 40 2.95 6.49 3.46
C ILE A 40 3.34 7.61 4.42
N THR A 41 3.28 7.32 5.71
CA THR A 41 3.51 8.27 6.79
C THR A 41 4.90 8.13 7.40
N ASN A 42 5.37 9.15 8.12
CA ASN A 42 6.71 9.17 8.74
C ASN A 42 7.84 8.84 7.75
N CYS A 43 7.64 9.16 6.47
CA CYS A 43 8.55 8.80 5.40
C CYS A 43 9.81 9.66 5.50
N ARG A 44 10.96 8.99 5.68
CA ARG A 44 12.28 9.63 5.60
C ARG A 44 12.89 9.32 4.25
N THR A 45 13.61 10.27 3.66
CA THR A 45 14.32 10.03 2.39
C THR A 45 15.79 9.78 2.68
N HIS A 46 16.31 8.65 2.22
CA HIS A 46 17.75 8.39 2.19
C HIS A 46 18.31 8.76 0.82
N THR A 47 19.38 9.53 0.81
CA THR A 47 20.06 9.94 -0.42
C THR A 47 21.42 9.24 -0.50
N GLN A 48 21.67 8.59 -1.63
CA GLN A 48 22.87 7.79 -1.87
C GLN A 48 23.50 8.22 -3.21
N LYS A 49 24.77 8.66 -3.19
CA LYS A 49 25.52 8.96 -4.41
C LYS A 49 25.84 7.65 -5.15
N VAL A 50 25.62 7.65 -6.46
CA VAL A 50 25.98 6.55 -7.34
C VAL A 50 26.88 7.09 -8.44
N PHE A 51 28.03 6.45 -8.62
CA PHE A 51 28.97 6.70 -9.70
C PHE A 51 29.01 5.48 -10.61
N VAL A 52 28.91 5.72 -11.92
CA VAL A 52 28.83 4.66 -12.92
C VAL A 52 29.87 4.89 -14.00
N ARG A 53 30.57 3.82 -14.37
CA ARG A 53 31.40 3.78 -15.58
C ARG A 53 30.92 2.69 -16.51
N LEU A 54 30.63 3.08 -17.75
CA LEU A 54 30.17 2.19 -18.83
C LEU A 54 31.35 1.90 -19.77
N ASP A 55 31.84 0.67 -19.75
CA ASP A 55 33.04 0.28 -20.49
C ASP A 55 32.79 -1.00 -21.31
N PRO A 56 32.40 -0.88 -22.59
CA PRO A 56 32.13 -2.01 -23.48
C PRO A 56 33.27 -3.02 -23.58
N ARG A 57 34.52 -2.55 -23.52
CA ARG A 57 35.69 -3.44 -23.57
C ARG A 57 35.81 -4.25 -22.31
N LYS A 58 35.60 -3.62 -21.16
CA LYS A 58 35.62 -4.32 -19.88
C LYS A 58 34.50 -5.35 -19.79
N VAL A 59 33.30 -5.05 -20.32
CA VAL A 59 32.22 -6.04 -20.50
C VAL A 59 32.71 -7.25 -21.28
N TYR A 60 33.28 -7.03 -22.45
CA TYR A 60 33.78 -8.11 -23.29
C TYR A 60 34.86 -8.94 -22.58
N LEU A 61 35.84 -8.30 -21.94
CA LEU A 61 36.93 -8.99 -21.23
C LEU A 61 36.45 -9.80 -20.01
N THR A 62 35.43 -9.35 -19.29
CA THR A 62 34.82 -10.12 -18.19
C THR A 62 34.23 -11.43 -18.70
N HIS A 63 33.65 -11.42 -19.90
CA HIS A 63 33.10 -12.62 -20.52
C HIS A 63 34.13 -13.42 -21.33
N TYR A 64 35.18 -12.78 -21.85
CA TYR A 64 36.21 -13.40 -22.69
C TYR A 64 37.61 -13.06 -22.19
N PRO A 65 38.06 -13.65 -21.07
CA PRO A 65 39.44 -13.50 -20.63
C PRO A 65 40.37 -14.05 -21.71
N GLN A 66 41.46 -13.33 -21.99
CA GLN A 66 42.36 -13.50 -23.15
C GLN A 66 42.97 -14.91 -23.33
N VAL A 67 42.72 -15.86 -22.44
CA VAL A 67 43.43 -17.13 -22.32
C VAL A 67 42.82 -18.25 -23.19
N THR A 68 41.62 -18.12 -23.77
CA THR A 68 40.87 -19.31 -24.26
C THR A 68 40.42 -19.34 -25.72
N ALA A 69 40.79 -18.41 -26.61
CA ALA A 69 40.16 -18.40 -27.94
C ALA A 69 41.14 -18.25 -29.12
N HIS A 70 41.33 -19.35 -29.86
CA HIS A 70 41.95 -19.37 -31.18
C HIS A 70 40.89 -19.01 -32.24
N TYR A 71 40.64 -17.73 -32.48
CA TYR A 71 39.79 -17.25 -33.59
C TYR A 71 40.62 -16.54 -34.67
N SER A 72 40.08 -16.45 -35.88
CA SER A 72 40.82 -15.88 -37.00
C SER A 72 41.05 -14.37 -36.86
N TRP A 73 41.99 -13.85 -37.65
CA TRP A 73 42.22 -12.40 -37.74
C TRP A 73 40.96 -11.62 -38.15
N ARG A 74 40.05 -12.24 -38.92
CA ARG A 74 38.79 -11.60 -39.35
C ARG A 74 37.82 -11.47 -38.18
N ALA A 75 37.70 -12.50 -37.37
CA ALA A 75 36.89 -12.47 -36.16
C ALA A 75 37.44 -11.45 -35.16
N ALA A 76 38.76 -11.40 -34.97
CA ALA A 76 39.41 -10.41 -34.11
C ALA A 76 39.15 -8.96 -34.59
N LEU A 77 39.30 -8.70 -35.90
CA LEU A 77 39.01 -7.39 -36.48
C LEU A 77 37.53 -7.01 -36.34
N TRP A 78 36.62 -7.97 -36.55
CA TRP A 78 35.18 -7.75 -36.39
C TRP A 78 34.84 -7.42 -34.94
N THR A 79 35.38 -8.17 -33.98
CA THR A 79 35.18 -7.93 -32.54
C THR A 79 35.68 -6.54 -32.15
N GLU A 80 36.86 -6.12 -32.62
CA GLU A 80 37.38 -4.78 -32.35
C GLU A 80 36.46 -3.69 -32.92
N ASN A 81 35.95 -3.86 -34.15
CA ASN A 81 34.99 -2.92 -34.73
C ASN A 81 33.68 -2.87 -33.93
N ALA A 82 33.16 -4.02 -33.49
CA ALA A 82 31.95 -4.08 -32.67
C ALA A 82 32.12 -3.35 -31.33
N LEU A 83 33.28 -3.49 -30.69
CA LEU A 83 33.61 -2.77 -29.45
C LEU A 83 33.71 -1.26 -29.68
N LEU A 84 34.40 -0.83 -30.75
CA LEU A 84 34.49 0.59 -31.12
C LEU A 84 33.11 1.19 -31.41
N HIS A 85 32.23 0.45 -32.10
CA HIS A 85 30.85 0.87 -32.32
C HIS A 85 30.08 1.02 -31.01
N ALA A 86 30.18 0.04 -30.10
CA ALA A 86 29.50 0.11 -28.81
C ALA A 86 30.03 1.26 -27.92
N GLU A 87 31.33 1.57 -27.99
CA GLU A 87 31.93 2.73 -27.32
C GLU A 87 31.39 4.05 -27.90
N ALA A 88 31.29 4.15 -29.23
CA ALA A 88 30.76 5.32 -29.91
C ALA A 88 29.27 5.54 -29.60
N ASP A 89 28.47 4.48 -29.60
CA ASP A 89 27.04 4.55 -29.28
C ASP A 89 26.82 4.92 -27.82
N THR A 90 27.58 4.33 -26.89
CA THR A 90 27.54 4.70 -25.46
C THR A 90 27.87 6.18 -25.28
N LYS A 91 28.95 6.66 -25.92
CA LYS A 91 29.33 8.07 -25.92
C LYS A 91 28.23 8.96 -26.50
N HIS A 92 27.59 8.53 -27.60
CA HIS A 92 26.49 9.27 -28.20
C HIS A 92 25.31 9.42 -27.24
N MET A 93 24.87 8.31 -26.64
CA MET A 93 23.74 8.32 -25.71
C MET A 93 24.04 9.17 -24.46
N LEU A 94 25.25 9.08 -23.89
CA LEU A 94 25.66 9.94 -22.78
C LEU A 94 25.76 11.41 -23.18
N THR A 95 26.14 11.72 -24.41
CA THR A 95 26.11 13.09 -24.94
C THR A 95 24.68 13.64 -24.97
N GLN A 96 23.69 12.80 -25.28
CA GLN A 96 22.27 13.21 -25.18
C GLN A 96 21.86 13.42 -23.73
N LEU A 97 22.19 12.49 -22.84
CA LEU A 97 21.88 12.60 -21.41
C LEU A 97 22.53 13.82 -20.77
N GLN A 98 23.75 14.17 -21.16
CA GLN A 98 24.48 15.33 -20.67
C GLN A 98 23.70 16.65 -20.86
N LYS A 99 22.84 16.73 -21.88
CA LYS A 99 21.98 17.89 -22.13
C LYS A 99 20.92 18.07 -21.04
N MET A 100 20.57 17.00 -20.32
CA MET A 100 19.61 16.96 -19.22
C MET A 100 20.26 17.12 -17.85
N THR A 101 21.60 17.14 -17.76
CA THR A 101 22.32 17.28 -16.49
C THR A 101 22.14 18.66 -15.91
N VAL A 102 21.82 18.71 -14.62
CA VAL A 102 21.72 19.96 -13.86
C VAL A 102 23.13 20.54 -13.67
N THR A 103 23.39 21.74 -14.21
CA THR A 103 24.70 22.39 -14.05
C THR A 103 24.73 23.40 -12.89
N GLN A 104 25.91 23.63 -12.30
CA GLN A 104 26.06 24.63 -11.22
C GLN A 104 25.68 26.06 -11.66
N SER A 105 25.88 26.40 -12.94
CA SER A 105 25.51 27.70 -13.51
C SER A 105 24.00 27.88 -13.70
N GLU A 106 23.27 26.79 -13.98
CA GLU A 106 21.80 26.78 -14.00
C GLU A 106 21.24 26.86 -12.58
N LEU A 107 21.89 26.19 -11.62
CA LEU A 107 21.53 26.25 -10.21
C LEU A 107 21.77 27.64 -9.60
N SER A 108 22.80 28.38 -10.01
CA SER A 108 23.17 29.70 -9.44
C SER A 108 22.32 30.87 -9.95
N GLY A 109 21.35 30.62 -10.84
CA GLY A 109 20.40 31.64 -11.33
C GLY A 109 20.98 32.66 -12.31
N HIS A 110 22.27 32.54 -12.69
CA HIS A 110 22.97 33.52 -13.53
C HIS A 110 22.81 33.28 -15.04
N ASN A 111 22.32 32.12 -15.48
CA ASN A 111 22.08 31.84 -16.90
C ASN A 111 20.75 31.13 -17.10
N ARG A 112 19.69 31.89 -17.42
CA ARG A 112 18.47 31.33 -18.01
C ARG A 112 18.80 30.91 -19.44
N ARG A 113 18.93 29.61 -19.71
CA ARG A 113 19.03 29.10 -21.09
C ARG A 113 17.84 29.59 -21.91
N ASN A 114 18.09 30.10 -23.11
CA ASN A 114 17.04 30.35 -24.09
C ASN A 114 16.38 29.02 -24.47
N LYS A 115 15.04 28.99 -24.41
CA LYS A 115 14.19 27.85 -24.73
C LYS A 115 14.46 27.36 -26.16
N ARG A 116 15.34 26.37 -26.33
CA ARG A 116 15.36 25.51 -27.53
C ARG A 116 14.85 24.14 -27.12
N PHE A 117 13.53 24.09 -26.97
CA PHE A 117 12.75 22.87 -26.99
C PHE A 117 12.45 22.59 -28.48
N LEU A 118 13.29 21.77 -29.11
CA LEU A 118 13.08 21.17 -30.43
C LEU A 118 13.44 19.70 -30.17
N GLY A 119 12.49 18.80 -29.98
CA GLY A 119 11.44 18.51 -30.94
C GLY A 119 11.84 17.23 -31.67
N ALA A 120 11.95 16.12 -30.94
CA ALA A 120 12.05 14.74 -31.42
C ALA A 120 12.51 13.84 -30.26
N LEU A 121 11.57 13.44 -29.40
CA LEU A 121 11.49 12.12 -28.78
C LEU A 121 10.06 12.03 -28.22
N LEU A 122 9.21 11.41 -29.05
CA LEU A 122 7.79 11.09 -28.89
C LEU A 122 7.55 10.47 -27.50
N GLY A 123 6.46 10.62 -26.76
CA GLY A 123 5.11 11.16 -26.96
C GLY A 123 4.31 10.67 -25.73
N ALA A 124 3.33 11.47 -25.28
CA ALA A 124 2.48 11.29 -24.08
C ALA A 124 3.09 11.73 -22.74
N ALA A 125 3.00 13.04 -22.45
CA ALA A 125 2.51 13.60 -21.19
C ALA A 125 2.51 15.12 -21.32
N ALA A 126 1.48 15.68 -21.95
CA ALA A 126 1.26 17.11 -21.96
C ALA A 126 0.54 17.50 -20.66
N ALA A 127 1.28 18.03 -19.68
CA ALA A 127 0.74 18.96 -18.68
C ALA A 127 1.85 19.76 -17.98
N VAL A 128 1.93 21.04 -18.36
CA VAL A 128 2.31 22.20 -17.54
C VAL A 128 3.76 22.32 -17.03
N GLY A 129 4.53 23.16 -17.75
CA GLY A 129 5.11 24.38 -17.18
C GLY A 129 6.34 24.26 -16.26
N THR A 130 7.50 24.62 -16.83
CA THR A 130 8.77 25.01 -16.18
C THR A 130 9.73 23.89 -15.74
N LEU A 131 11.02 24.23 -15.74
CA LEU A 131 12.24 23.41 -15.65
C LEU A 131 12.38 22.50 -14.42
N PHE A 132 11.32 22.30 -13.64
CA PHE A 132 11.29 21.44 -12.46
C PHE A 132 10.82 20.01 -12.75
N ASN A 133 10.33 19.71 -13.97
CA ASN A 133 9.83 18.38 -14.35
C ASN A 133 10.89 17.35 -14.79
N LEU A 134 12.19 17.66 -14.72
CA LEU A 134 13.27 16.67 -14.91
C LEU A 134 13.71 16.13 -13.55
N GLY A 135 13.01 15.14 -13.01
CA GLY A 135 13.40 14.41 -11.79
C GLY A 135 13.42 15.22 -10.48
N VAL A 136 13.02 16.50 -10.50
CA VAL A 136 12.88 17.36 -9.31
C VAL A 136 11.47 17.37 -8.76
N THR A 137 10.47 16.99 -9.56
CA THR A 137 9.08 16.92 -9.14
C THR A 137 8.76 15.59 -8.45
N SER A 138 8.24 15.71 -7.23
CA SER A 138 7.64 14.70 -6.34
C SER A 138 8.54 13.87 -5.40
N ILE A 139 9.85 13.74 -5.62
CA ILE A 139 10.72 12.93 -4.72
C ILE A 139 11.74 13.78 -3.94
N ASN A 140 11.88 15.06 -4.28
CA ASN A 140 13.01 15.86 -3.80
C ASN A 140 12.60 16.85 -2.71
N SER A 141 12.63 16.37 -1.47
CA SER A 141 12.89 17.20 -0.29
C SER A 141 14.34 17.74 -0.25
N VAL A 142 15.15 17.44 -1.27
CA VAL A 142 16.55 17.85 -1.32
C VAL A 142 16.61 19.31 -1.76
N SER A 143 16.96 20.19 -0.82
CA SER A 143 17.08 21.62 -1.08
C SER A 143 18.09 21.90 -2.20
N LEU A 144 17.88 22.99 -2.94
CA LEU A 144 18.78 23.41 -4.02
C LEU A 144 20.23 23.57 -3.52
N SER A 145 20.42 24.03 -2.29
CA SER A 145 21.75 24.15 -1.66
C SER A 145 22.37 22.78 -1.40
N THR A 146 21.60 21.81 -0.92
CA THR A 146 22.05 20.42 -0.75
C THR A 146 22.43 19.79 -2.09
N LEU A 147 21.66 20.03 -3.15
CA LEU A 147 22.01 19.57 -4.50
C LEU A 147 23.32 20.20 -5.01
N ARG A 148 23.49 21.52 -4.85
CA ARG A 148 24.75 22.22 -5.20
C ARG A 148 25.93 21.63 -4.44
N GLN A 149 25.75 21.31 -3.16
CA GLN A 149 26.77 20.68 -2.35
C GLN A 149 27.14 19.30 -2.88
N HIS A 150 26.16 18.43 -3.18
CA HIS A 150 26.44 17.10 -3.74
C HIS A 150 27.12 17.15 -5.10
N VAL A 151 26.76 18.11 -5.97
CA VAL A 151 27.48 18.33 -7.24
C VAL A 151 28.93 18.70 -6.99
N LYS A 152 29.21 19.57 -6.01
CA LYS A 152 30.59 19.94 -5.65
C LYS A 152 31.36 18.75 -5.08
N GLU A 153 30.75 18.00 -4.16
CA GLU A 153 31.36 16.82 -3.53
C GLU A 153 31.72 15.76 -4.58
N ILE A 154 30.78 15.39 -5.46
CA ILE A 154 31.05 14.36 -6.47
C ILE A 154 32.16 14.79 -7.43
N GLN A 155 32.19 16.06 -7.84
CA GLN A 155 33.27 16.59 -8.69
C GLN A 155 34.65 16.46 -8.04
N THR A 156 34.73 16.65 -6.71
CA THR A 156 35.99 16.47 -5.97
C THR A 156 36.34 15.00 -5.74
N GLU A 157 35.36 14.10 -5.72
CA GLU A 157 35.55 12.67 -5.48
C GLU A 157 35.91 11.90 -6.76
N ILE A 158 35.47 12.34 -7.94
CA ILE A 158 35.68 11.65 -9.23
C ILE A 158 37.13 11.19 -9.46
N PRO A 159 38.18 12.02 -9.26
CA PRO A 159 39.56 11.57 -9.49
C PRO A 159 39.94 10.34 -8.64
N GLN A 160 39.51 10.31 -7.38
CA GLN A 160 39.76 9.21 -6.46
C GLN A 160 38.93 7.97 -6.81
N LEU A 161 37.68 8.17 -7.26
CA LEU A 161 36.82 7.09 -7.73
C LEU A 161 37.40 6.42 -8.99
N ARG A 162 37.98 7.21 -9.91
CA ARG A 162 38.67 6.72 -11.10
C ARG A 162 39.89 5.86 -10.73
N GLU A 163 40.72 6.34 -9.81
CA GLU A 163 41.88 5.59 -9.32
C GLU A 163 41.48 4.28 -8.62
N HIS A 164 40.42 4.31 -7.83
CA HIS A 164 39.92 3.11 -7.17
C HIS A 164 39.37 2.08 -8.16
N LEU A 165 38.67 2.54 -9.20
CA LEU A 165 38.16 1.68 -10.28
C LEU A 165 39.26 1.03 -11.11
N THR A 166 40.40 1.71 -11.31
CA THR A 166 41.55 1.13 -12.01
C THR A 166 42.27 0.11 -11.13
N GLN A 167 42.36 0.34 -9.81
CA GLN A 167 43.03 -0.56 -8.87
C GLN A 167 42.20 -1.81 -8.50
N GLN A 168 40.89 -1.68 -8.31
CA GLN A 168 40.00 -2.78 -7.90
C GLN A 168 39.18 -3.36 -9.06
N GLY A 169 39.56 -3.03 -10.29
CA GLY A 169 38.76 -3.30 -11.48
C GLY A 169 38.42 -4.77 -11.73
N GLU A 170 39.19 -5.72 -11.17
CA GLU A 170 38.97 -7.16 -11.30
C GLU A 170 38.06 -7.75 -10.20
N THR A 171 38.03 -7.16 -9.01
CA THR A 171 37.22 -7.61 -7.86
C THR A 171 35.85 -6.92 -7.75
N LEU A 172 35.66 -5.78 -8.41
CA LEU A 172 34.39 -5.03 -8.44
C LEU A 172 33.36 -5.63 -9.43
N GLN A 173 33.22 -6.95 -9.49
CA GLN A 173 32.05 -7.59 -10.12
C GLN A 173 30.77 -7.45 -9.27
N THR A 174 30.95 -7.12 -7.99
CA THR A 174 29.90 -6.78 -7.04
C THR A 174 29.95 -5.30 -6.70
N ILE A 175 28.79 -4.65 -6.75
CA ILE A 175 28.56 -3.26 -6.33
C ILE A 175 29.29 -2.99 -5.00
N GLY A 176 30.32 -2.14 -5.05
CA GLY A 176 31.16 -1.80 -3.90
C GLY A 176 30.73 -0.48 -3.26
N LYS A 177 30.68 -0.43 -1.92
CA LYS A 177 30.71 0.83 -1.18
C LYS A 177 32.10 1.44 -1.38
N SER A 178 32.21 2.45 -2.25
CA SER A 178 33.47 3.17 -2.43
C SER A 178 33.47 4.46 -1.60
N LEU A 179 34.63 5.13 -1.64
CA LEU A 179 35.02 6.33 -0.91
C LEU A 179 33.85 7.25 -0.48
N LYS A 180 33.84 7.60 0.81
CA LYS A 180 32.86 8.53 1.42
C LYS A 180 31.39 8.12 1.23
N GLY A 181 31.15 6.82 1.09
CA GLY A 181 29.80 6.29 0.94
C GLY A 181 29.22 6.57 -0.44
N THR A 182 30.03 6.66 -1.50
CA THR A 182 29.55 6.68 -2.90
C THR A 182 29.52 5.25 -3.44
N LEU A 183 28.36 4.79 -3.91
CA LEU A 183 28.25 3.48 -4.57
C LEU A 183 28.89 3.55 -5.94
N VAL A 184 29.80 2.62 -6.21
CA VAL A 184 30.42 2.51 -7.53
C VAL A 184 29.83 1.31 -8.25
N VAL A 185 29.28 1.59 -9.43
CA VAL A 185 28.63 0.62 -10.30
C VAL A 185 29.43 0.56 -11.59
N LEU A 186 29.78 -0.64 -12.01
CA LEU A 186 30.53 -0.87 -13.22
C LEU A 186 29.87 -2.03 -13.97
N ASN A 187 29.43 -1.77 -15.21
CA ASN A 187 29.03 -2.81 -16.17
C ASN A 187 28.16 -3.94 -15.57
N THR A 188 27.06 -3.55 -14.92
CA THR A 188 26.14 -4.47 -14.22
C THR A 188 25.31 -5.28 -15.22
N HIS A 189 25.85 -6.38 -15.74
CA HIS A 189 25.06 -7.26 -16.60
C HIS A 189 23.93 -7.95 -15.84
N SER A 190 22.80 -8.15 -16.54
CA SER A 190 21.69 -8.90 -15.99
C SER A 190 22.10 -10.35 -15.73
N VAL A 191 21.52 -10.95 -14.69
CA VAL A 191 21.71 -12.38 -14.37
C VAL A 191 21.40 -13.26 -15.58
N LEU A 192 20.38 -12.88 -16.36
CA LEU A 192 19.99 -13.56 -17.60
C LEU A 192 21.09 -13.51 -18.66
N LEU A 193 21.78 -12.39 -18.80
CA LEU A 193 22.88 -12.25 -19.75
C LEU A 193 24.09 -13.08 -19.30
N ASN A 194 24.41 -13.08 -18.00
CA ASN A 194 25.42 -13.98 -17.44
C ASN A 194 25.08 -15.45 -17.72
N GLN A 195 23.83 -15.86 -17.53
CA GLN A 195 23.37 -17.23 -17.84
C GLN A 195 23.45 -17.55 -19.33
N THR A 196 23.04 -16.61 -20.20
CA THR A 196 23.07 -16.77 -21.66
C THR A 196 24.51 -16.91 -22.16
N VAL A 197 25.40 -16.01 -21.73
CA VAL A 197 26.82 -16.07 -22.07
C VAL A 197 27.46 -17.35 -21.54
N ASN A 198 27.13 -17.78 -20.32
CA ASN A 198 27.67 -19.03 -19.77
C ASN A 198 27.17 -20.27 -20.51
N SER A 199 25.89 -20.32 -20.90
CA SER A 199 25.32 -21.41 -21.68
C SER A 199 25.94 -21.48 -23.08
N MET A 200 26.11 -20.31 -23.71
CA MET A 200 26.75 -20.22 -25.02
C MET A 200 28.25 -20.55 -24.95
N LYS A 201 28.97 -20.16 -23.89
CA LYS A 201 30.37 -20.57 -23.67
C LYS A 201 30.53 -22.09 -23.63
N GLN A 202 29.60 -22.80 -22.96
CA GLN A 202 29.60 -24.27 -22.92
C GLN A 202 29.34 -24.88 -24.30
N LEU A 203 28.48 -24.25 -25.11
CA LEU A 203 28.28 -24.68 -26.49
C LEU A 203 29.52 -24.42 -27.36
N PHE A 204 30.23 -23.31 -27.12
CA PHE A 204 31.39 -22.89 -27.91
C PHE A 204 32.71 -23.55 -27.54
N SER A 205 32.85 -24.10 -26.33
CA SER A 205 33.97 -25.00 -26.05
C SER A 205 33.94 -26.24 -26.97
N VAL A 206 32.77 -26.57 -27.53
CA VAL A 206 32.57 -27.69 -28.47
C VAL A 206 32.66 -27.24 -29.94
N ILE A 207 32.30 -25.99 -30.25
CA ILE A 207 32.26 -25.45 -31.63
C ILE A 207 33.18 -24.22 -31.75
N GLN A 208 34.42 -24.42 -32.20
CA GLN A 208 35.36 -23.34 -32.51
C GLN A 208 35.10 -22.76 -33.91
N ASN A 209 34.19 -21.79 -34.02
CA ASN A 209 33.86 -21.13 -35.29
C ASN A 209 33.75 -19.60 -35.13
N ASP A 210 34.42 -18.86 -36.02
CA ASP A 210 34.39 -17.39 -36.13
C ASP A 210 32.96 -16.82 -36.21
N VAL A 211 32.06 -17.46 -36.94
CA VAL A 211 30.66 -17.01 -37.11
C VAL A 211 29.95 -16.96 -35.76
N ALA A 212 30.21 -17.96 -34.92
CA ALA A 212 29.50 -18.08 -33.67
C ALA A 212 30.08 -17.18 -32.57
N HIS A 213 31.40 -16.94 -32.59
CA HIS A 213 32.04 -15.91 -31.78
C HIS A 213 31.50 -14.51 -32.10
N THR A 214 31.51 -14.13 -33.38
CA THR A 214 31.03 -12.81 -33.83
C THR A 214 29.55 -12.60 -33.48
N GLN A 215 28.69 -13.61 -33.66
CA GLN A 215 27.28 -13.52 -33.29
C GLN A 215 27.07 -13.32 -31.78
N LEU A 216 27.88 -13.97 -30.94
CA LEU A 216 27.77 -13.78 -29.50
C LEU A 216 28.23 -12.38 -29.09
N VAL A 217 29.37 -11.91 -29.61
CA VAL A 217 29.84 -10.54 -29.34
C VAL A 217 28.82 -9.51 -29.81
N ALA A 218 28.18 -9.72 -30.97
CA ALA A 218 27.07 -8.89 -31.45
C ALA A 218 25.91 -8.86 -30.44
N SER A 219 25.51 -10.03 -29.93
CA SER A 219 24.40 -10.15 -28.97
C SER A 219 24.73 -9.45 -27.66
N LEU A 220 25.94 -9.68 -27.13
CA LEU A 220 26.45 -9.06 -25.91
C LEU A 220 26.47 -7.53 -26.02
N MET A 221 27.02 -6.97 -27.11
CA MET A 221 27.07 -5.53 -27.33
C MET A 221 25.68 -4.94 -27.54
N SER A 222 24.82 -5.60 -28.32
CA SER A 222 23.45 -5.15 -28.58
C SER A 222 22.61 -5.11 -27.30
N ASP A 223 22.69 -6.15 -26.46
CA ASP A 223 21.96 -6.19 -25.19
C ASP A 223 22.48 -5.12 -24.23
N MET A 224 23.81 -4.98 -24.11
CA MET A 224 24.41 -3.91 -23.30
C MET A 224 23.93 -2.53 -23.75
N LEU A 225 23.93 -2.25 -25.05
CA LEU A 225 23.47 -0.96 -25.58
C LEU A 225 21.97 -0.74 -25.31
N ARG A 226 21.14 -1.79 -25.43
CA ARG A 226 19.72 -1.72 -25.08
C ARG A 226 19.51 -1.35 -23.61
N GLU A 227 20.24 -1.99 -22.70
CA GLU A 227 20.15 -1.73 -21.26
C GLU A 227 20.67 -0.34 -20.88
N VAL A 228 21.76 0.11 -21.52
CA VAL A 228 22.28 1.48 -21.36
C VAL A 228 21.26 2.50 -21.85
N SER A 229 20.65 2.27 -23.02
CA SER A 229 19.59 3.14 -23.54
C SER A 229 18.41 3.24 -22.57
N SER A 230 17.90 2.10 -22.08
CA SER A 230 16.79 2.09 -21.11
C SER A 230 17.15 2.77 -19.79
N SER A 231 18.42 2.65 -19.35
CA SER A 231 18.92 3.34 -18.15
C SER A 231 18.96 4.85 -18.35
N ILE A 232 19.37 5.31 -19.54
CA ILE A 232 19.43 6.73 -19.89
C ILE A 232 18.02 7.33 -19.92
N ASP A 233 17.04 6.62 -20.50
CA ASP A 233 15.64 7.05 -20.48
C ASP A 233 15.09 7.14 -19.05
N SER A 234 15.39 6.14 -18.22
CA SER A 234 15.01 6.13 -16.80
C SER A 234 15.59 7.33 -16.05
N LEU A 235 16.89 7.59 -16.20
CA LEU A 235 17.58 8.72 -15.58
C LEU A 235 17.02 10.07 -16.06
N ALA A 236 16.73 10.20 -17.35
CA ALA A 236 16.13 11.41 -17.92
C ALA A 236 14.72 11.68 -17.34
N MET A 237 13.97 10.62 -17.03
CA MET A 237 12.66 10.70 -16.37
C MET A 237 12.75 10.78 -14.83
N GLY A 238 13.96 10.81 -14.25
CA GLY A 238 14.18 10.82 -12.80
C GLY A 238 13.80 9.50 -12.10
N ARG A 239 13.74 8.39 -12.83
CA ARG A 239 13.44 7.05 -12.33
C ARG A 239 14.73 6.28 -12.05
N ILE A 240 14.68 5.39 -11.07
CA ILE A 240 15.80 4.49 -10.77
C ILE A 240 16.03 3.55 -11.98
N PRO A 241 17.21 3.56 -12.62
CA PRO A 241 17.51 2.68 -13.75
C PRO A 241 17.75 1.23 -13.28
N PRO A 242 16.92 0.23 -13.69
CA PRO A 242 17.04 -1.15 -13.21
C PRO A 242 18.36 -1.85 -13.51
N TYR A 243 18.93 -1.55 -14.67
CA TYR A 243 20.20 -2.12 -15.07
C TYR A 243 21.36 -1.62 -14.20
N LEU A 244 21.39 -0.33 -13.83
CA LEU A 244 22.48 0.24 -13.03
C LEU A 244 22.25 0.07 -11.52
N VAL A 245 20.99 0.04 -11.10
CA VAL A 245 20.58 -0.07 -9.70
C VAL A 245 19.57 -1.20 -9.58
N PRO A 246 20.03 -2.45 -9.39
CA PRO A 246 19.13 -3.57 -9.20
C PRO A 246 18.46 -3.51 -7.83
N LEU A 247 17.33 -4.21 -7.67
CA LEU A 247 16.59 -4.25 -6.40
C LEU A 247 17.45 -4.77 -5.23
N SER A 248 18.36 -5.72 -5.49
CA SER A 248 19.29 -6.26 -4.50
C SER A 248 20.26 -5.19 -3.95
N LEU A 249 20.64 -4.22 -4.77
CA LEU A 249 21.44 -3.06 -4.34
C LEU A 249 20.62 -2.21 -3.37
N VAL A 250 19.36 -1.92 -3.71
CA VAL A 250 18.46 -1.15 -2.85
C VAL A 250 18.23 -1.88 -1.52
N GLN A 251 18.02 -3.19 -1.52
CA GLN A 251 17.93 -4.00 -0.30
C GLN A 251 19.19 -3.92 0.57
N THR A 252 20.37 -3.92 -0.05
CA THR A 252 21.65 -3.79 0.66
C THR A 252 21.81 -2.40 1.28
N VAL A 253 21.43 -1.34 0.54
CA VAL A 253 21.44 0.04 1.05
C VAL A 253 20.48 0.17 2.22
N LEU A 254 19.23 -0.28 2.06
CA LEU A 254 18.20 -0.26 3.09
C LEU A 254 18.64 -1.02 4.35
N SER A 255 19.15 -2.24 4.20
CA SER A 255 19.67 -3.04 5.33
C SER A 255 20.79 -2.34 6.11
N SER A 256 21.51 -1.39 5.50
CA SER A 256 22.58 -0.65 6.17
C SER A 256 22.12 0.60 6.91
N ILE A 257 20.86 1.02 6.71
CA ILE A 257 20.29 2.23 7.31
C ILE A 257 19.07 1.95 8.20
N THR A 258 18.43 0.79 8.05
CA THR A 258 17.30 0.36 8.89
C THR A 258 17.80 -0.57 10.01
N THR A 259 17.06 -0.58 11.13
CA THR A 259 17.38 -1.45 12.27
C THR A 259 17.00 -2.91 12.05
N HIS A 260 16.01 -3.14 11.17
CA HIS A 260 15.54 -4.46 10.77
C HIS A 260 15.77 -4.64 9.28
N PRO A 261 16.07 -5.86 8.80
CA PRO A 261 16.16 -6.12 7.37
C PRO A 261 14.83 -5.77 6.69
N PRO A 262 14.87 -5.04 5.56
CA PRO A 262 13.66 -4.63 4.88
C PRO A 262 12.92 -5.86 4.34
N ASP A 263 11.60 -5.88 4.49
CA ASP A 263 10.78 -6.90 3.83
C ASP A 263 10.73 -6.66 2.31
N SER A 264 10.21 -7.64 1.56
CA SER A 264 10.12 -7.55 0.10
C SER A 264 9.25 -6.37 -0.36
N LEU A 265 8.15 -6.11 0.34
CA LEU A 265 7.23 -5.02 0.04
C LEU A 265 7.92 -3.65 0.22
N GLN A 266 8.64 -3.45 1.32
CA GLN A 266 9.41 -2.24 1.62
C GLN A 266 10.46 -2.00 0.55
N ALA A 267 11.21 -3.04 0.15
CA ALA A 267 12.21 -2.91 -0.90
C ALA A 267 11.55 -2.51 -2.24
N HIS A 268 10.45 -3.16 -2.62
CA HIS A 268 9.72 -2.87 -3.85
C HIS A 268 9.10 -1.47 -3.86
N LEU A 269 8.48 -1.04 -2.76
CA LEU A 269 7.91 0.30 -2.63
C LEU A 269 9.00 1.37 -2.64
N THR A 270 10.08 1.18 -1.88
CA THR A 270 11.25 2.08 -1.90
C THR A 270 11.78 2.22 -3.32
N TYR A 271 11.89 1.11 -4.06
CA TYR A 271 12.36 1.11 -5.44
C TYR A 271 11.40 1.84 -6.40
N SER A 272 10.10 1.57 -6.28
CA SER A 272 9.08 2.09 -7.21
C SER A 272 8.78 3.58 -6.98
N LEU A 273 8.80 4.00 -5.72
CA LEU A 273 8.55 5.38 -5.29
C LEU A 273 9.83 6.22 -5.26
N GLY A 274 10.99 5.57 -5.22
CA GLY A 274 12.28 6.21 -5.29
C GLY A 274 12.57 6.83 -6.66
N GLY A 275 13.60 7.67 -6.67
CA GLY A 275 13.94 8.47 -7.83
C GLY A 275 15.44 8.70 -7.95
N SER A 276 15.84 9.23 -9.09
CA SER A 276 17.23 9.55 -9.38
C SER A 276 17.39 10.99 -9.84
N ILE A 277 18.45 11.66 -9.39
CA ILE A 277 18.82 13.01 -9.85
C ILE A 277 20.19 12.96 -10.50
N LEU A 278 20.27 13.30 -11.78
CA LEU A 278 21.53 13.34 -12.50
C LEU A 278 22.44 14.47 -11.99
N LEU A 279 23.65 14.12 -11.57
CA LEU A 279 24.64 15.07 -11.03
C LEU A 279 25.77 15.39 -12.02
N HIS A 280 26.22 14.39 -12.76
CA HIS A 280 27.38 14.51 -13.64
C HIS A 280 27.28 13.53 -14.80
N VAL A 281 27.73 13.94 -15.98
CA VAL A 281 27.90 13.07 -17.16
C VAL A 281 29.16 13.52 -17.90
N ASP A 282 30.06 12.58 -18.14
CA ASP A 282 31.27 12.71 -18.93
C ASP A 282 31.21 11.67 -20.08
N PRO A 283 30.77 12.07 -21.29
CA PRO A 283 30.67 11.17 -22.43
C PRO A 283 32.03 10.63 -22.91
N GLU A 284 33.12 11.38 -22.71
CA GLU A 284 34.46 10.97 -23.17
C GLU A 284 34.99 9.82 -22.31
N GLN A 285 34.79 9.90 -21.00
CA GLN A 285 35.17 8.84 -20.06
C GLN A 285 34.08 7.76 -19.93
N ARG A 286 32.92 7.97 -20.56
CA ARG A 286 31.71 7.12 -20.44
C ARG A 286 31.25 6.95 -18.99
N GLU A 287 31.31 8.06 -18.25
CA GLU A 287 31.02 8.11 -16.83
C GLU A 287 29.79 8.96 -16.56
N LEU A 288 29.03 8.58 -15.54
CA LEU A 288 27.93 9.38 -15.03
C LEU A 288 27.83 9.23 -13.52
N ALA A 289 27.24 10.22 -12.87
CA ALA A 289 26.91 10.16 -11.46
C ALA A 289 25.51 10.72 -11.22
N PHE A 290 24.79 10.11 -10.30
CA PHE A 290 23.46 10.54 -9.90
C PHE A 290 23.24 10.32 -8.40
N LEU A 291 22.29 11.06 -7.84
CA LEU A 291 21.75 10.79 -6.51
C LEU A 291 20.60 9.82 -6.62
N LEU A 292 20.64 8.78 -5.81
CA LEU A 292 19.53 7.89 -5.58
C LEU A 292 18.77 8.38 -4.35
N ASN A 293 17.50 8.72 -4.52
CA ASN A 293 16.60 9.13 -3.44
C ASN A 293 15.63 7.99 -3.16
N LEU A 294 15.80 7.38 -1.98
CA LEU A 294 15.05 6.21 -1.54
C LEU A 294 14.14 6.61 -0.37
N PRO A 295 12.81 6.60 -0.52
CA PRO A 295 11.91 6.76 0.60
C PRO A 295 12.02 5.51 1.49
N ILE A 296 12.42 5.68 2.75
CA ILE A 296 12.43 4.64 3.75
C ILE A 296 10.97 4.41 4.17
N VAL A 297 10.41 3.30 3.70
CA VAL A 297 9.05 2.87 4.00
C VAL A 297 9.07 1.84 5.12
N GLU A 298 8.28 2.07 6.17
CA GLU A 298 8.02 1.08 7.21
C GLU A 298 6.60 0.53 7.05
N SER A 299 6.43 -0.78 7.21
CA SER A 299 5.15 -1.45 6.91
C SER A 299 3.99 -0.93 7.78
N ASN A 300 4.26 -0.56 9.04
CA ASN A 300 3.27 0.01 9.97
C ASN A 300 2.84 1.44 9.63
N ASN A 301 3.49 2.07 8.65
CA ASN A 301 3.22 3.44 8.24
C ASN A 301 2.56 3.53 6.86
N ILE A 302 2.17 2.39 6.27
CA ILE A 302 1.48 2.30 4.98
C ILE A 302 -0.03 2.23 5.23
N TYR A 303 -0.77 3.18 4.66
CA TYR A 303 -2.22 3.23 4.74
C TYR A 303 -2.81 3.18 3.33
N ARG A 304 -3.99 2.57 3.22
CA ARG A 304 -4.82 2.66 2.02
C ARG A 304 -5.78 3.82 2.15
N LEU A 305 -6.22 4.36 1.02
CA LEU A 305 -7.12 5.50 0.97
C LEU A 305 -8.46 5.10 0.37
N LYS A 306 -9.54 5.68 0.88
CA LYS A 306 -10.87 5.65 0.27
C LYS A 306 -11.39 7.07 0.09
N ASP A 307 -11.95 7.34 -1.07
CA ASP A 307 -12.77 8.52 -1.29
C ASP A 307 -14.10 8.37 -0.56
N ILE A 308 -14.57 9.46 0.04
CA ILE A 308 -15.93 9.55 0.55
C ILE A 308 -16.76 10.23 -0.52
N VAL A 309 -17.63 9.45 -1.16
CA VAL A 309 -18.59 9.98 -2.12
C VAL A 309 -19.86 10.32 -1.35
N ASN A 310 -20.20 11.60 -1.30
CA ASN A 310 -21.34 12.11 -0.55
C ASN A 310 -22.26 12.93 -1.46
N VAL A 311 -23.32 12.28 -1.94
CA VAL A 311 -24.34 12.95 -2.77
C VAL A 311 -25.47 13.56 -1.93
N GLY A 312 -25.43 13.41 -0.60
CA GLY A 312 -26.51 13.77 0.31
C GLY A 312 -27.73 12.84 0.16
N PHE A 313 -28.75 13.08 0.97
CA PHE A 313 -30.00 12.32 0.95
C PHE A 313 -31.21 13.20 1.24
N TRP A 314 -32.39 12.64 1.02
CA TRP A 314 -33.64 13.32 1.27
C TRP A 314 -34.41 12.68 2.41
N GLN A 315 -34.90 13.51 3.32
CA GLN A 315 -35.80 13.14 4.40
C GLN A 315 -37.04 14.04 4.28
N GLY A 316 -38.17 13.48 3.83
CA GLY A 316 -39.38 14.26 3.57
C GLY A 316 -39.14 15.32 2.49
N ASN A 317 -39.34 16.60 2.83
CA ASN A 317 -39.06 17.75 1.97
C ASN A 317 -37.72 18.41 2.26
N THR A 318 -36.88 17.82 3.11
CA THR A 318 -35.58 18.36 3.47
C THR A 318 -34.46 17.54 2.84
N HIS A 319 -33.55 18.22 2.16
CA HIS A 319 -32.30 17.64 1.67
C HIS A 319 -31.22 17.82 2.72
N ILE A 320 -30.55 16.73 3.07
CA ILE A 320 -29.52 16.70 4.13
C ILE A 320 -28.20 16.27 3.50
N THR A 321 -27.14 17.02 3.78
CA THR A 321 -25.76 16.66 3.43
C THR A 321 -24.93 16.64 4.71
N ILE A 322 -24.47 15.46 5.12
CA ILE A 322 -23.61 15.31 6.29
C ILE A 322 -22.23 15.87 5.95
N ASN A 323 -21.62 16.63 6.85
CA ASN A 323 -20.25 17.08 6.65
C ASN A 323 -19.29 15.91 6.85
N THR A 324 -18.60 15.54 5.78
CA THR A 324 -17.60 14.47 5.76
C THR A 324 -16.28 14.99 5.19
N PRO A 325 -15.13 14.43 5.58
CA PRO A 325 -13.90 14.68 4.84
C PRO A 325 -14.02 14.10 3.41
N ASP A 326 -13.15 14.55 2.51
CA ASP A 326 -13.14 14.04 1.12
C ASP A 326 -12.53 12.63 1.02
N VAL A 327 -11.54 12.34 1.87
CA VAL A 327 -10.76 11.10 1.86
C VAL A 327 -10.54 10.61 3.28
N VAL A 328 -10.56 9.29 3.46
CA VAL A 328 -10.13 8.61 4.68
C VAL A 328 -9.03 7.61 4.40
N ALA A 329 -8.17 7.40 5.39
CA ALA A 329 -7.11 6.41 5.37
C ALA A 329 -7.42 5.28 6.36
N TYR A 330 -7.06 4.05 6.02
CA TYR A 330 -7.13 2.91 6.93
C TYR A 330 -5.87 2.06 6.81
N HIS A 331 -5.58 1.31 7.86
CA HIS A 331 -4.42 0.42 7.92
C HIS A 331 -4.88 -1.04 7.80
N ASP A 332 -4.14 -1.86 7.05
CA ASP A 332 -4.54 -3.27 6.78
C ASP A 332 -4.61 -4.11 8.07
N SER A 333 -3.85 -3.75 9.11
CA SER A 333 -3.93 -4.42 10.43
C SER A 333 -5.19 -4.07 11.24
N ASN A 334 -5.87 -2.97 10.90
CA ASN A 334 -7.13 -2.55 11.53
C ASN A 334 -8.02 -1.86 10.50
N PRO A 335 -8.65 -2.63 9.59
CA PRO A 335 -9.41 -2.08 8.46
C PRO A 335 -10.70 -1.36 8.88
N GLN A 336 -11.12 -1.47 10.14
CA GLN A 336 -12.31 -0.80 10.68
C GLN A 336 -12.00 0.61 11.21
N LEU A 337 -10.72 0.96 11.35
CA LEU A 337 -10.30 2.26 11.86
C LEU A 337 -9.98 3.21 10.70
N TYR A 338 -10.93 4.08 10.39
CA TYR A 338 -10.73 5.19 9.45
C TYR A 338 -10.09 6.40 10.14
N LEU A 339 -9.12 7.02 9.49
CA LEU A 339 -8.46 8.25 9.93
C LEU A 339 -8.58 9.29 8.82
N ALA A 340 -8.90 10.54 9.14
CA ALA A 340 -8.90 11.62 8.14
C ALA A 340 -7.50 12.24 8.01
N PRO A 341 -6.79 12.07 6.87
CA PRO A 341 -5.47 12.64 6.66
C PRO A 341 -5.53 14.08 6.15
N ASN A 342 -4.59 14.93 6.58
CA ASN A 342 -4.30 16.20 5.94
C ASN A 342 -3.28 16.01 4.81
N LEU A 343 -3.77 15.69 3.60
CA LEU A 343 -2.93 15.41 2.43
C LEU A 343 -2.08 16.61 1.98
N ARG A 344 -2.41 17.84 2.43
CA ARG A 344 -1.59 19.04 2.13
C ARG A 344 -0.22 19.01 2.80
N MET A 345 -0.04 18.16 3.81
CA MET A 345 1.26 17.93 4.46
C MET A 345 2.13 16.89 3.74
N CYS A 346 1.62 16.31 2.65
CA CYS A 346 2.25 15.21 1.95
C CYS A 346 2.60 15.62 0.52
N THR A 347 3.56 14.91 -0.07
CA THR A 347 3.92 15.04 -1.47
C THR A 347 3.24 13.94 -2.27
N LEU A 348 2.56 14.29 -3.37
CA LEU A 348 2.04 13.32 -4.32
C LEU A 348 3.16 12.86 -5.25
N THR A 349 3.38 11.55 -5.32
CA THR A 349 4.46 10.88 -6.05
C THR A 349 3.89 9.84 -7.00
N LYS A 350 4.40 9.82 -8.24
CA LYS A 350 3.87 8.98 -9.35
C LYS A 350 2.36 9.15 -9.55
N ASP A 351 1.86 10.36 -9.35
CA ASP A 351 0.46 10.79 -9.55
C ASP A 351 -0.60 10.13 -8.63
N ILE A 352 -0.27 9.09 -7.87
CA ILE A 352 -1.23 8.34 -7.04
C ILE A 352 -0.80 8.10 -5.59
N HIS A 353 0.49 8.18 -5.24
CA HIS A 353 0.95 7.86 -3.88
C HIS A 353 1.28 9.11 -3.08
N TYR A 354 0.87 9.17 -1.83
CA TYR A 354 1.17 10.27 -0.92
C TYR A 354 2.32 9.88 0.03
N LEU A 355 3.40 10.66 0.00
CA LEU A 355 4.54 10.54 0.90
C LEU A 355 4.51 11.67 1.93
N CYS A 356 4.32 11.34 3.20
CA CYS A 356 4.22 12.32 4.29
C CYS A 356 5.44 12.21 5.23
N PRO A 357 6.16 13.32 5.52
CA PRO A 357 7.32 13.30 6.42
C PRO A 357 6.99 12.89 7.86
N SER A 358 5.74 13.10 8.28
CA SER A 358 5.22 12.77 9.61
C SER A 358 3.85 12.11 9.48
N LYS A 359 3.20 11.80 10.62
CA LYS A 359 1.80 11.37 10.62
C LYS A 359 0.91 12.57 10.21
N PRO A 360 0.18 12.49 9.08
CA PRO A 360 -0.65 13.58 8.57
C PRO A 360 -2.04 13.62 9.21
N PHE A 361 -2.30 12.81 10.23
CA PHE A 361 -3.58 12.77 10.92
C PHE A 361 -3.61 13.87 11.99
N LEU A 362 -4.67 14.68 12.03
CA LEU A 362 -4.84 15.62 13.13
C LEU A 362 -5.18 14.81 14.40
N ARG A 363 -4.70 15.27 15.56
CA ARG A 363 -4.79 14.53 16.83
C ARG A 363 -6.23 14.24 17.31
N ASP A 364 -7.23 14.93 16.78
CA ASP A 364 -8.66 14.79 17.17
C ASP A 364 -9.58 14.23 16.06
N ASN A 365 -9.04 13.72 14.95
CA ASN A 365 -9.91 13.37 13.80
C ASN A 365 -10.74 12.10 13.96
N THR A 366 -10.48 11.24 14.95
CA THR A 366 -11.37 10.11 15.24
C THR A 366 -12.68 10.56 15.85
N GLU A 367 -12.74 11.75 16.46
CA GLU A 367 -13.95 12.34 17.05
C GLU A 367 -14.85 13.07 16.04
N GLY A 368 -14.54 13.01 14.73
CA GLY A 368 -15.28 13.78 13.72
C GLY A 368 -15.61 13.07 12.41
N ILE A 369 -15.38 11.76 12.27
CA ILE A 369 -15.73 11.07 11.01
C ILE A 369 -17.16 10.56 11.07
N CYS A 370 -18.09 11.47 10.82
CA CYS A 370 -19.52 11.25 10.89
C CYS A 370 -19.99 10.01 10.14
N GLY A 371 -20.40 9.01 10.91
CA GLY A 371 -20.94 7.75 10.39
C GLY A 371 -19.93 6.81 9.72
N LEU A 372 -18.62 7.04 9.86
CA LEU A 372 -17.59 6.08 9.39
C LEU A 372 -16.99 5.24 10.52
N GLN A 373 -17.17 5.64 11.78
CA GLN A 373 -16.85 4.85 12.96
C GLN A 373 -18.07 4.73 13.90
N PRO A 374 -18.12 3.73 14.80
CA PRO A 374 -19.12 3.70 15.87
C PRO A 374 -19.05 4.98 16.69
N MET A 375 -20.10 5.79 16.62
CA MET A 375 -20.13 7.09 17.30
C MET A 375 -20.14 6.90 18.82
N GLN A 376 -19.34 7.71 19.52
CA GLN A 376 -19.49 7.84 20.97
C GLN A 376 -20.79 8.57 21.30
N LYS A 377 -21.35 8.34 22.49
CA LYS A 377 -22.69 8.82 22.89
C LYS A 377 -22.87 10.34 22.77
N ASP A 378 -21.79 11.11 22.87
CA ASP A 378 -21.78 12.58 22.85
C ASP A 378 -21.26 13.15 21.51
N MET A 379 -21.03 12.30 20.51
CA MET A 379 -20.51 12.71 19.21
C MET A 379 -21.64 13.30 18.36
N VAL A 380 -21.41 14.50 17.84
CA VAL A 380 -22.38 15.27 17.08
C VAL A 380 -21.91 15.42 15.65
N CYS A 381 -22.81 15.19 14.69
CA CYS A 381 -22.49 15.27 13.27
C CYS A 381 -23.10 16.47 12.59
N PRO A 382 -22.31 17.51 12.27
CA PRO A 382 -22.83 18.67 11.58
C PRO A 382 -23.26 18.26 10.17
N ALA A 383 -24.45 18.69 9.79
CA ALA A 383 -25.02 18.47 8.48
C ALA A 383 -25.68 19.76 7.99
N GLU A 384 -25.60 19.99 6.68
CA GLU A 384 -26.33 21.07 6.03
C GLU A 384 -27.72 20.55 5.64
N ALA A 385 -28.77 21.19 6.15
CA ALA A 385 -30.16 20.89 5.82
C ALA A 385 -30.76 22.01 4.98
N LYS A 386 -31.34 21.65 3.84
CA LYS A 386 -31.95 22.58 2.87
C LYS A 386 -33.39 22.18 2.58
N PRO A 387 -34.35 23.12 2.55
CA PRO A 387 -35.69 22.81 2.08
C PRO A 387 -35.67 22.49 0.58
N ARG A 388 -36.60 21.65 0.12
CA ARG A 388 -36.69 21.17 -1.27
C ARG A 388 -36.63 22.28 -2.32
N ILE A 389 -37.26 23.41 -2.01
CA ILE A 389 -37.36 24.57 -2.91
C ILE A 389 -35.97 25.15 -3.24
N GLN A 390 -34.99 24.98 -2.35
CA GLN A 390 -33.64 25.50 -2.51
C GLN A 390 -32.67 24.52 -3.19
N VAL A 391 -33.08 23.27 -3.45
CA VAL A 391 -32.24 22.26 -4.11
C VAL A 391 -32.72 22.04 -5.54
N THR A 392 -32.05 22.73 -6.47
CA THR A 392 -32.34 22.67 -7.91
C THR A 392 -31.36 21.79 -8.68
N GLU A 393 -30.18 21.54 -8.12
CA GLU A 393 -29.11 20.81 -8.78
C GLU A 393 -29.21 19.30 -8.50
N THR A 394 -28.84 18.50 -9.51
CA THR A 394 -28.62 17.06 -9.35
C THR A 394 -27.15 16.82 -9.03
N ARG A 395 -26.86 15.98 -8.05
CA ARG A 395 -25.50 15.50 -7.78
C ARG A 395 -25.37 14.09 -8.31
N ALA A 396 -24.35 13.85 -9.14
CA ALA A 396 -24.08 12.55 -9.73
C ALA A 396 -22.58 12.28 -9.70
N GLU A 397 -22.19 11.16 -9.11
CA GLU A 397 -20.79 10.76 -8.93
C GLU A 397 -20.55 9.37 -9.48
N ILE A 398 -19.38 9.17 -10.10
CA ILE A 398 -18.98 7.86 -10.63
C ILE A 398 -18.51 7.00 -9.46
N VAL A 399 -19.15 5.87 -9.23
CA VAL A 399 -18.75 4.90 -8.20
C VAL A 399 -18.71 3.52 -8.83
N GLY A 400 -17.51 3.06 -9.14
CA GLY A 400 -17.32 1.88 -9.98
C GLY A 400 -18.02 2.06 -11.34
N ASN A 401 -18.72 1.02 -11.79
CA ASN A 401 -19.39 1.00 -13.08
C ASN A 401 -20.83 1.55 -13.05
N GLN A 402 -21.16 2.33 -12.02
CA GLN A 402 -22.47 2.89 -11.79
C GLN A 402 -22.36 4.36 -11.36
N TRP A 403 -23.43 5.11 -11.56
CA TRP A 403 -23.57 6.47 -11.06
C TRP A 403 -24.31 6.43 -9.73
N LEU A 404 -23.77 7.06 -8.69
CA LEU A 404 -24.52 7.39 -7.48
C LEU A 404 -25.14 8.77 -7.69
N VAL A 405 -26.47 8.85 -7.64
CA VAL A 405 -27.19 10.07 -7.98
C VAL A 405 -28.12 10.47 -6.86
N ASN A 406 -28.08 11.75 -6.49
CA ASN A 406 -29.12 12.42 -5.73
C ASN A 406 -29.74 13.53 -6.59
N THR A 407 -31.05 13.48 -6.78
CA THR A 407 -31.76 14.44 -7.63
C THR A 407 -33.12 14.87 -7.06
N PRO A 408 -33.49 16.17 -7.19
CA PRO A 408 -34.85 16.62 -6.93
C PRO A 408 -35.83 16.21 -8.05
N ILE A 409 -35.31 15.81 -9.21
CA ILE A 409 -36.06 15.48 -10.44
C ILE A 409 -36.66 14.08 -10.32
N ARG A 410 -37.90 13.90 -10.81
CA ARG A 410 -38.63 12.61 -10.71
C ARG A 410 -38.60 11.78 -12.00
N THR A 411 -38.14 12.35 -13.10
CA THR A 411 -38.13 11.71 -14.42
C THR A 411 -36.85 12.03 -15.17
N ALA A 412 -36.24 11.02 -15.76
CA ALA A 412 -35.10 11.14 -16.66
C ALA A 412 -35.52 10.86 -18.11
N THR A 413 -34.72 11.32 -19.07
CA THR A 413 -34.91 10.98 -20.49
C THR A 413 -33.73 10.14 -20.96
N LEU A 414 -33.98 8.90 -21.36
CA LEU A 414 -32.98 8.01 -21.94
C LEU A 414 -33.03 8.11 -23.47
N THR A 415 -31.90 8.42 -24.08
CA THR A 415 -31.71 8.48 -25.53
C THR A 415 -30.69 7.42 -25.96
N TYR A 416 -30.84 6.85 -27.15
CA TYR A 416 -29.90 5.90 -27.71
C TYR A 416 -29.22 6.51 -28.94
N ASP A 417 -27.90 6.41 -29.04
CA ASP A 417 -27.14 7.05 -30.13
C ASP A 417 -27.53 6.55 -31.54
N GLN A 418 -28.17 5.37 -31.62
CA GLN A 418 -28.50 4.71 -32.89
C GLN A 418 -29.99 4.77 -33.25
N HIS A 419 -30.83 5.26 -32.35
CA HIS A 419 -32.27 5.28 -32.51
C HIS A 419 -32.78 6.62 -31.98
N ASP A 420 -33.43 7.44 -32.82
CA ASP A 420 -34.10 8.71 -32.46
C ASP A 420 -35.30 8.50 -31.50
N THR A 421 -35.16 7.58 -30.55
CA THR A 421 -36.15 7.16 -29.58
C THR A 421 -35.71 7.65 -28.21
N ALA A 422 -36.48 8.58 -27.66
CA ALA A 422 -36.35 9.04 -26.29
C ALA A 422 -37.37 8.31 -25.40
N THR A 423 -36.90 7.65 -24.34
CA THR A 423 -37.77 6.97 -23.38
C THR A 423 -37.74 7.73 -22.05
N ARG A 424 -38.91 7.99 -21.45
CA ARG A 424 -38.97 8.57 -20.11
C ARG A 424 -38.78 7.47 -19.07
N VAL A 425 -37.84 7.67 -18.16
CA VAL A 425 -37.54 6.78 -17.04
C VAL A 425 -38.02 7.45 -15.76
N SER A 426 -38.88 6.78 -14.99
CA SER A 426 -39.29 7.26 -13.68
C SER A 426 -38.18 7.03 -12.67
N LEU A 427 -37.93 8.00 -11.79
CA LEU A 427 -36.94 7.93 -10.73
C LEU A 427 -37.66 7.75 -9.39
N PRO A 428 -37.82 6.51 -8.90
CA PRO A 428 -38.67 6.21 -7.75
C PRO A 428 -38.08 6.68 -6.41
N ASN A 429 -36.75 6.74 -6.33
CA ASN A 429 -36.01 7.22 -5.17
C ASN A 429 -35.38 8.56 -5.51
N GLN A 430 -35.00 9.34 -4.49
CA GLN A 430 -34.28 10.60 -4.72
C GLN A 430 -32.76 10.41 -4.64
N SER A 431 -32.29 9.39 -3.91
CA SER A 431 -30.92 8.86 -3.95
C SER A 431 -30.91 7.44 -4.52
N MET A 432 -30.19 7.21 -5.62
CA MET A 432 -30.21 5.92 -6.32
C MET A 432 -28.90 5.59 -7.05
N TRP A 433 -28.71 4.31 -7.32
CA TRP A 433 -27.73 3.85 -8.29
C TRP A 433 -28.34 3.90 -9.68
N ILE A 434 -27.59 4.40 -10.66
CA ILE A 434 -27.98 4.43 -12.05
C ILE A 434 -26.92 3.70 -12.90
N GLN A 435 -27.37 2.69 -13.64
CA GLN A 435 -26.54 1.98 -14.60
C GLN A 435 -27.04 2.27 -16.01
N VAL A 436 -26.37 3.20 -16.69
CA VAL A 436 -26.75 3.60 -18.06
C VAL A 436 -26.44 2.46 -19.03
N PRO A 437 -27.38 2.02 -19.88
CA PRO A 437 -27.14 1.00 -20.90
C PRO A 437 -26.09 1.42 -21.92
N LYS A 438 -25.39 0.45 -22.50
CA LYS A 438 -24.38 0.70 -23.54
C LYS A 438 -25.02 1.38 -24.77
N GLY A 439 -24.38 2.44 -25.28
CA GLY A 439 -24.87 3.22 -26.43
C GLY A 439 -26.08 4.10 -26.11
N ALA A 440 -26.33 4.34 -24.82
CA ALA A 440 -27.37 5.24 -24.34
C ALA A 440 -26.79 6.39 -23.53
N ILE A 441 -27.52 7.50 -23.52
CA ILE A 441 -27.27 8.67 -22.68
C ILE A 441 -28.53 8.91 -21.85
N LEU A 442 -28.37 9.00 -20.53
CA LEU A 442 -29.46 9.34 -19.62
C LEU A 442 -29.36 10.83 -19.26
N HIS A 443 -30.35 11.60 -19.70
CA HIS A 443 -30.48 13.02 -19.38
C HIS A 443 -31.29 13.21 -18.09
N LEU A 444 -30.66 13.85 -17.11
CA LEU A 444 -31.21 14.22 -15.81
C LEU A 444 -31.15 15.74 -15.64
N GLY A 445 -32.20 16.42 -16.10
CA GLY A 445 -32.16 17.88 -16.26
C GLY A 445 -31.05 18.26 -17.25
N ASP A 446 -30.08 19.05 -16.79
CA ASP A 446 -28.94 19.50 -17.61
C ASP A 446 -27.75 18.52 -17.59
N LEU A 447 -27.79 17.47 -16.75
CA LEU A 447 -26.73 16.46 -16.69
C LEU A 447 -26.98 15.32 -17.68
N ALA A 448 -25.92 14.89 -18.34
CA ALA A 448 -25.92 13.71 -19.21
C ALA A 448 -25.04 12.62 -18.60
N LEU A 449 -25.66 11.51 -18.20
CA LEU A 449 -24.96 10.33 -17.72
C LEU A 449 -24.76 9.35 -18.87
N TYR A 450 -23.57 8.76 -18.94
CA TYR A 450 -23.19 7.80 -19.97
C TYR A 450 -22.88 6.42 -19.38
N HIS A 451 -22.82 5.43 -20.26
CA HIS A 451 -22.46 4.06 -19.89
C HIS A 451 -21.03 3.98 -19.35
N LEU A 452 -20.87 3.40 -18.17
CA LEU A 452 -19.57 3.15 -17.53
C LEU A 452 -19.18 1.68 -17.75
N PRO A 453 -18.18 1.38 -18.60
CA PRO A 453 -17.75 0.01 -18.86
C PRO A 453 -17.09 -0.59 -17.62
N SER A 454 -17.54 -1.78 -17.20
CA SER A 454 -16.98 -2.47 -16.03
C SER A 454 -15.48 -2.78 -16.14
N LYS A 455 -14.90 -2.82 -17.33
CA LYS A 455 -13.45 -3.03 -17.51
C LYS A 455 -12.61 -1.80 -17.15
N GLU A 456 -13.19 -0.61 -17.26
CA GLU A 456 -12.49 0.66 -17.03
C GLU A 456 -12.78 1.22 -15.64
N TYR A 457 -13.96 0.94 -15.09
CA TYR A 457 -14.46 1.52 -13.85
C TYR A 457 -14.74 0.46 -12.78
N GLN A 458 -13.83 -0.47 -12.54
CA GLN A 458 -13.93 -1.38 -11.39
C GLN A 458 -13.36 -0.73 -10.13
N SER A 459 -14.19 -0.58 -9.10
CA SER A 459 -13.75 -0.16 -7.76
C SER A 459 -14.51 -0.94 -6.70
N GLU A 460 -13.83 -1.32 -5.62
CA GLU A 460 -14.51 -1.84 -4.43
C GLU A 460 -15.28 -0.69 -3.75
N ILE A 461 -16.54 -0.96 -3.42
CA ILE A 461 -17.46 0.01 -2.83
C ILE A 461 -17.86 -0.52 -1.46
N GLU A 462 -17.77 0.33 -0.46
CA GLU A 462 -18.19 0.02 0.90
C GLU A 462 -19.27 1.01 1.36
N ILE A 463 -20.37 0.46 1.87
CA ILE A 463 -21.37 1.22 2.61
C ILE A 463 -21.03 1.07 4.09
N PRO A 464 -20.64 2.17 4.78
CA PRO A 464 -20.28 2.14 6.19
C PRO A 464 -21.39 1.52 7.05
N ALA A 465 -21.01 0.71 8.05
CA ALA A 465 -21.96 -0.05 8.86
C ALA A 465 -23.01 0.83 9.54
N PHE A 466 -22.62 2.04 9.95
CA PHE A 466 -23.51 3.05 10.53
C PHE A 466 -24.67 3.41 9.58
N PHE A 467 -24.38 3.66 8.30
CA PHE A 467 -25.37 4.06 7.30
C PHE A 467 -26.17 2.90 6.72
N ARG A 468 -25.80 1.65 7.00
CA ARG A 468 -26.46 0.48 6.43
C ARG A 468 -27.85 0.26 7.03
N ASN A 469 -28.04 0.57 8.31
CA ASN A 469 -29.22 0.16 9.08
C ASN A 469 -29.91 1.31 9.86
N GLN A 470 -29.41 2.54 9.79
CA GLN A 470 -29.97 3.67 10.52
C GLN A 470 -30.77 4.58 9.60
N ASN A 471 -32.08 4.70 9.85
CA ASN A 471 -32.90 5.73 9.23
C ASN A 471 -32.72 7.02 10.02
N LEU A 472 -32.24 8.06 9.36
CA LEU A 472 -32.06 9.39 9.93
C LEU A 472 -33.40 10.12 9.93
N THR A 473 -34.09 10.16 11.07
CA THR A 473 -35.35 10.90 11.23
C THR A 473 -35.11 12.27 11.85
N LEU A 474 -35.64 13.33 11.24
CA LEU A 474 -35.66 14.68 11.81
C LEU A 474 -36.84 14.82 12.78
N GLU A 475 -36.67 15.60 13.84
CA GLU A 475 -37.78 15.98 14.71
C GLU A 475 -38.73 16.93 13.95
N PRO A 476 -40.07 16.81 14.12
CA PRO A 476 -41.03 17.60 13.36
C PRO A 476 -40.85 19.12 13.51
N GLU A 477 -40.43 19.59 14.69
CA GLU A 477 -40.17 21.02 14.95
C GLU A 477 -38.97 21.54 14.16
N LEU A 478 -37.94 20.71 14.02
CA LEU A 478 -36.74 21.03 13.24
C LEU A 478 -37.05 21.06 11.74
N GLU A 479 -37.87 20.12 11.25
CA GLU A 479 -38.32 20.11 9.85
C GLU A 479 -39.09 21.39 9.50
N LEU A 480 -40.01 21.82 10.38
CA LEU A 480 -40.79 23.05 10.19
C LEU A 480 -39.90 24.31 10.22
N SER A 481 -38.92 24.35 11.14
CA SER A 481 -37.92 25.43 11.20
C SER A 481 -37.12 25.55 9.91
N ILE A 482 -36.73 24.43 9.28
CA ILE A 482 -35.96 24.43 8.03
C ILE A 482 -36.85 24.86 6.85
N GLU A 483 -38.11 24.41 6.82
CA GLU A 483 -39.06 24.80 5.77
C GLU A 483 -39.35 26.31 5.79
N GLU A 484 -39.54 26.90 6.98
CA GLU A 484 -39.88 28.33 7.13
C GLU A 484 -38.63 29.24 7.17
N GLY A 485 -37.57 28.80 7.84
CA GLY A 485 -36.35 29.58 8.09
C GLY A 485 -35.27 29.42 7.01
N GLY A 486 -35.40 28.44 6.11
CA GLY A 486 -34.43 28.17 5.04
C GLY A 486 -33.25 27.27 5.46
N SER A 487 -32.17 27.29 4.68
CA SER A 487 -30.98 26.46 4.91
C SER A 487 -30.37 26.67 6.28
N GLN A 488 -30.11 25.59 7.01
CA GLN A 488 -29.56 25.61 8.37
C GLN A 488 -28.50 24.50 8.55
N THR A 489 -27.51 24.75 9.41
CA THR A 489 -26.62 23.69 9.89
C THR A 489 -27.26 23.02 11.09
N ILE A 490 -27.46 21.72 11.00
CA ILE A 490 -28.06 20.89 12.05
C ILE A 490 -27.05 19.88 12.57
N ASP A 491 -27.30 19.42 13.78
CA ASP A 491 -26.49 18.43 14.45
C ASP A 491 -27.24 17.10 14.45
N ILE A 492 -26.73 16.15 13.66
CA ILE A 492 -27.29 14.80 13.57
C ILE A 492 -26.69 13.98 14.70
N THR A 493 -27.54 13.49 15.60
CA THR A 493 -27.19 12.44 16.56
C THR A 493 -27.82 11.13 16.10
N PRO A 494 -27.07 10.02 16.08
CA PRO A 494 -27.66 8.72 15.76
C PRO A 494 -28.66 8.34 16.84
N LEU A 495 -29.89 8.08 16.41
CA LEU A 495 -30.87 7.39 17.21
C LEU A 495 -30.45 5.92 17.26
N ASP A 496 -29.52 5.58 18.15
CA ASP A 496 -29.19 4.18 18.37
C ASP A 496 -30.46 3.49 18.90
N THR A 497 -31.07 2.66 18.06
CA THR A 497 -32.27 1.89 18.40
C THR A 497 -32.09 1.07 19.69
N ALA A 498 -30.85 0.71 20.06
CA ALA A 498 -30.55 0.09 21.35
C ALA A 498 -30.63 1.09 22.51
N LEU A 499 -30.10 2.32 22.36
CA LEU A 499 -30.27 3.41 23.32
C LEU A 499 -31.71 3.92 23.41
N GLN A 500 -32.47 3.92 22.32
CA GLN A 500 -33.88 4.28 22.30
C GLN A 500 -34.75 3.18 22.94
N ALA A 501 -34.37 1.91 22.81
CA ALA A 501 -34.96 0.81 23.57
C ALA A 501 -34.63 0.90 25.07
N LEU A 502 -33.42 1.35 25.43
CA LEU A 502 -33.00 1.59 26.81
C LEU A 502 -33.66 2.85 27.42
N SER A 503 -33.92 3.90 26.64
CA SER A 503 -34.58 5.13 27.12
C SER A 503 -36.10 5.03 27.18
N ARG A 504 -36.70 4.08 26.45
CA ARG A 504 -38.12 3.70 26.58
C ARG A 504 -38.39 2.75 27.75
N LEU A 505 -37.35 2.26 28.44
CA LEU A 505 -37.55 1.63 29.74
C LEU A 505 -37.92 2.73 30.73
N PRO A 506 -39.06 2.62 31.44
CA PRO A 506 -39.37 3.57 32.49
C PRO A 506 -38.21 3.58 33.48
N VAL A 507 -37.78 4.78 33.91
CA VAL A 507 -36.85 4.93 35.03
C VAL A 507 -37.49 4.24 36.22
N LEU A 508 -37.07 3.00 36.47
CA LEU A 508 -37.46 2.27 37.67
C LEU A 508 -36.75 2.96 38.84
N ASN A 509 -37.41 3.98 39.38
CA ASN A 509 -37.18 4.38 40.75
C ASN A 509 -37.42 3.15 41.62
N ASN A 510 -36.32 2.66 42.21
CA ASN A 510 -36.22 1.79 43.38
C ASN A 510 -37.37 0.80 43.59
N PHE A 511 -37.19 -0.49 43.28
CA PHE A 511 -37.57 -1.65 44.11
C PHE A 511 -36.95 -2.94 43.53
N PRO A 512 -36.76 -4.00 44.34
CA PRO A 512 -35.65 -4.93 44.20
C PRO A 512 -35.83 -5.85 42.99
N VAL A 513 -34.68 -6.26 42.45
CA VAL A 513 -34.54 -7.22 41.36
C VAL A 513 -35.33 -8.51 41.68
N ALA A 514 -36.54 -8.63 41.12
CA ALA A 514 -37.18 -9.92 40.95
C ALA A 514 -36.54 -10.59 39.74
N ARG A 515 -35.46 -11.35 39.96
CA ARG A 515 -34.95 -12.30 38.97
C ARG A 515 -36.06 -13.32 38.73
N SER A 516 -36.70 -13.28 37.57
CA SER A 516 -37.45 -14.43 37.08
C SER A 516 -36.45 -15.51 36.72
N TRP A 517 -36.33 -16.52 37.58
CA TRP A 517 -35.58 -17.73 37.27
C TRP A 517 -36.31 -18.47 36.17
N THR A 518 -35.63 -18.80 35.07
CA THR A 518 -36.20 -19.79 34.14
C THR A 518 -36.12 -21.18 34.77
N ALA A 519 -36.95 -22.12 34.32
CA ALA A 519 -36.89 -23.52 34.77
C ALA A 519 -35.50 -24.16 34.52
N ALA A 520 -34.76 -23.65 33.53
CA ALA A 520 -33.39 -24.06 33.24
C ALA A 520 -32.38 -23.55 34.29
N ASP A 521 -32.54 -22.31 34.77
CA ASP A 521 -31.66 -21.73 35.79
C ASP A 521 -31.83 -22.41 37.15
N THR A 522 -33.07 -22.79 37.49
CA THR A 522 -33.36 -23.58 38.70
C THR A 522 -32.80 -24.99 38.60
N ALA A 523 -32.90 -25.64 37.43
CA ALA A 523 -32.31 -26.95 37.20
C ALA A 523 -30.78 -26.93 37.30
N LEU A 524 -30.12 -25.91 36.74
CA LEU A 524 -28.66 -25.79 36.79
C LEU A 524 -28.15 -25.51 38.21
N CYS A 525 -28.82 -24.66 38.98
CA CYS A 525 -28.48 -24.41 40.38
C CYS A 525 -28.71 -25.64 41.28
N LEU A 526 -29.78 -26.40 41.05
CA LEU A 526 -30.01 -27.66 41.78
C LEU A 526 -28.97 -28.72 41.41
N ALA A 527 -28.64 -28.85 40.12
CA ALA A 527 -27.62 -29.81 39.67
C ALA A 527 -26.23 -29.48 40.23
N THR A 528 -25.85 -28.20 40.24
CA THR A 528 -24.58 -27.75 40.83
C THR A 528 -24.57 -27.93 42.35
N ALA A 529 -25.64 -27.60 43.06
CA ALA A 529 -25.75 -27.81 44.51
C ALA A 529 -25.70 -29.30 44.89
N VAL A 530 -26.38 -30.17 44.13
CA VAL A 530 -26.32 -31.63 44.32
C VAL A 530 -24.92 -32.16 43.99
N GLY A 531 -24.27 -31.65 42.93
CA GLY A 531 -22.89 -31.99 42.59
C GLY A 531 -21.89 -31.59 43.68
N TYR A 532 -22.01 -30.38 44.23
CA TYR A 532 -21.16 -29.92 45.32
C TYR A 532 -21.40 -30.68 46.63
N THR A 533 -22.64 -31.01 46.97
CA THR A 533 -22.95 -31.80 48.17
C THR A 533 -22.49 -33.25 48.04
N LEU A 534 -22.62 -33.87 46.87
CA LEU A 534 -22.10 -35.21 46.61
C LEU A 534 -20.57 -35.24 46.65
N THR A 535 -19.88 -34.26 46.06
CA THR A 535 -18.42 -34.19 46.10
C THR A 535 -17.88 -33.92 47.50
N LEU A 536 -18.52 -33.03 48.28
CA LEU A 536 -18.18 -32.83 49.70
C LEU A 536 -18.48 -34.07 50.55
N GLY A 537 -19.60 -34.76 50.28
CA GLY A 537 -19.94 -36.01 50.95
C GLY A 537 -18.92 -37.11 50.68
N LEU A 538 -18.49 -37.28 49.41
CA LEU A 538 -17.44 -38.22 49.03
C LEU A 538 -16.10 -37.86 49.67
N ALA A 539 -15.73 -36.58 49.67
CA ALA A 539 -14.52 -36.11 50.33
C ALA A 539 -14.54 -36.37 51.84
N PHE A 540 -15.69 -36.18 52.50
CA PHE A 540 -15.85 -36.46 53.93
C PHE A 540 -15.77 -37.96 54.26
N VAL A 541 -16.38 -38.82 53.43
CA VAL A 541 -16.30 -40.28 53.59
C VAL A 541 -14.86 -40.76 53.37
N LEU A 542 -14.18 -40.26 52.34
CA LEU A 542 -12.78 -40.59 52.07
C LEU A 542 -11.88 -40.11 53.22
N PHE A 543 -12.09 -38.90 53.72
CA PHE A 543 -11.35 -38.35 54.87
C PHE A 543 -11.55 -39.20 56.14
N ASN A 544 -12.78 -39.65 56.41
CA ASN A 544 -13.06 -40.53 57.54
C ASN A 544 -12.47 -41.94 57.37
N ARG A 545 -12.45 -42.49 56.14
CA ARG A 545 -11.74 -43.75 55.86
C ARG A 545 -10.24 -43.62 56.07
N VAL A 546 -9.62 -42.54 55.59
CA VAL A 546 -8.18 -42.28 55.79
C VAL A 546 -7.86 -42.10 57.27
N ASN A 547 -8.68 -41.37 58.03
CA ASN A 547 -8.50 -41.24 59.49
C ASN A 547 -8.75 -42.54 60.25
N GLY A 548 -9.66 -43.40 59.79
CA GLY A 548 -9.88 -44.74 60.33
C GLY A 548 -8.66 -45.65 60.14
N VAL A 549 -8.08 -45.64 58.93
CA VAL A 549 -6.85 -46.38 58.61
C VAL A 549 -5.67 -45.84 59.41
N GLN A 550 -5.50 -44.51 59.52
CA GLN A 550 -4.45 -43.87 60.31
C GLN A 550 -4.56 -44.20 61.81
N ARG A 551 -5.79 -44.27 62.37
CA ARG A 551 -6.01 -44.70 63.77
C ARG A 551 -5.74 -46.19 63.98
N SER A 552 -5.95 -47.03 62.97
CA SER A 552 -5.59 -48.46 63.03
C SER A 552 -4.06 -48.68 62.96
N MET A 553 -3.36 -47.90 62.11
CA MET A 553 -1.90 -47.89 62.02
C MET A 553 -1.25 -47.40 63.32
N ASN A 554 -1.80 -46.35 63.94
CA ASN A 554 -1.30 -45.82 65.20
C ASN A 554 -1.53 -46.76 66.41
N ARG A 555 -2.51 -47.67 66.33
CA ARG A 555 -2.65 -48.75 67.33
C ARG A 555 -1.69 -49.92 67.10
N CYS A 556 -1.25 -50.15 65.86
CA CYS A 556 -0.24 -51.16 65.54
C CYS A 556 1.20 -50.69 65.83
N THR A 557 1.48 -49.38 65.78
CA THR A 557 2.82 -48.81 66.06
C THR A 557 3.07 -48.51 67.55
N ALA A 558 2.06 -48.55 68.41
CA ALA A 558 2.19 -48.37 69.87
C ALA A 558 2.67 -49.63 70.63
N ALA A 559 2.90 -50.75 69.93
CA ALA A 559 3.35 -52.01 70.50
C ALA A 559 4.71 -52.47 69.92
N ILE A 560 5.77 -51.66 70.06
CA ILE A 560 7.16 -52.12 69.84
C ILE A 560 8.06 -51.53 70.96
N PRO A 561 8.81 -52.35 71.73
CA PRO A 561 9.48 -51.93 72.95
C PRO A 561 10.82 -51.21 72.75
N ARG A 562 11.14 -50.41 73.78
CA ARG A 562 12.34 -49.60 74.01
C ARG A 562 13.66 -50.36 73.77
N THR A 563 14.63 -49.71 73.10
CA THR A 563 15.96 -49.40 73.65
C THR A 563 16.85 -48.70 72.61
N PHE A 564 17.23 -47.45 72.84
CA PHE A 564 18.63 -46.99 73.00
C PHE A 564 18.71 -45.45 72.98
N LYS A 565 19.32 -44.91 74.03
CA LYS A 565 19.63 -43.49 74.26
C LYS A 565 20.71 -43.00 73.28
N ARG A 566 20.69 -41.72 72.86
CA ARG A 566 21.71 -40.70 73.23
C ARG A 566 21.45 -39.27 72.71
N LYS A 567 21.16 -38.38 73.67
CA LYS A 567 21.72 -37.04 73.96
C LYS A 567 21.91 -35.96 72.86
N HIS A 568 21.22 -34.84 73.11
CA HIS A 568 21.33 -33.49 72.56
C HIS A 568 22.72 -32.83 72.61
N ARG A 569 22.99 -31.92 71.65
CA ARG A 569 23.67 -30.64 71.89
C ARG A 569 23.13 -29.52 70.97
N LYS A 570 23.32 -28.28 71.44
CA LYS A 570 22.62 -27.01 71.21
C LYS A 570 23.31 -26.08 70.16
N ARG A 571 22.48 -25.23 69.51
CA ARG A 571 22.59 -23.76 69.32
C ARG A 571 23.64 -23.20 68.33
N GLY A 572 23.22 -22.26 67.47
CA GLY A 572 24.12 -21.25 66.87
C GLY A 572 23.67 -20.62 65.55
N THR A 573 23.20 -19.37 65.66
CA THR A 573 23.09 -18.22 64.74
C THR A 573 23.93 -18.11 63.43
N GLN A 574 23.25 -17.54 62.42
CA GLN A 574 23.66 -16.45 61.49
C GLN A 574 24.60 -16.69 60.30
N ALA A 575 24.28 -15.94 59.23
CA ALA A 575 25.10 -15.42 58.13
C ALA A 575 24.94 -16.05 56.73
N GLU A 576 24.76 -15.13 55.78
CA GLU A 576 24.68 -15.26 54.33
C GLU A 576 25.88 -16.00 53.73
N THR A 577 25.65 -16.74 52.64
CA THR A 577 26.65 -16.83 51.56
C THR A 577 25.96 -17.21 50.24
N MET A 578 26.14 -16.36 49.22
CA MET A 578 25.94 -16.71 47.81
C MET A 578 26.85 -17.89 47.43
N LEU A 579 26.34 -18.84 46.64
CA LEU A 579 27.15 -19.53 45.63
C LEU A 579 26.25 -20.12 44.53
N ASN A 580 26.17 -19.45 43.40
CA ASN A 580 25.68 -20.00 42.14
C ASN A 580 26.89 -20.51 41.34
N LEU A 581 26.98 -21.84 41.16
CA LEU A 581 27.77 -22.54 40.14
C LEU A 581 27.30 -24.00 40.18
N THR A 582 26.67 -24.58 39.17
CA THR A 582 27.31 -25.28 38.04
C THR A 582 26.17 -25.86 37.17
N LYS A 583 26.13 -25.64 35.85
CA LYS A 583 26.83 -26.40 34.79
C LYS A 583 26.44 -27.88 34.80
N VAL A 584 25.79 -28.37 33.75
CA VAL A 584 26.21 -29.54 32.92
C VAL A 584 25.37 -29.58 31.63
N THR A 585 26.11 -29.70 30.54
CA THR A 585 25.82 -29.95 29.12
C THR A 585 25.33 -31.37 28.80
N THR A 586 24.60 -31.57 27.70
CA THR A 586 24.75 -32.66 26.70
C THR A 586 23.68 -32.46 25.60
N GLN A 587 24.05 -32.01 24.40
CA GLN A 587 24.45 -32.77 23.19
C GLN A 587 23.29 -33.40 22.40
N ALA A 588 22.99 -32.72 21.28
CA ALA A 588 22.88 -33.21 19.89
C ALA A 588 22.36 -34.63 19.58
N GLU A 589 21.31 -34.68 18.76
CA GLU A 589 21.31 -35.40 17.47
C GLU A 589 20.22 -34.82 16.54
N ASP A 590 20.58 -34.68 15.27
CA ASP A 590 19.82 -34.13 14.13
C ASP A 590 19.71 -35.28 13.08
N PRO A 591 19.18 -35.06 11.86
CA PRO A 591 17.79 -35.17 11.44
C PRO A 591 17.53 -36.40 10.53
N GLN A 592 16.28 -36.63 10.15
CA GLN A 592 15.95 -37.43 8.96
C GLN A 592 14.90 -36.74 8.09
N ALA A 593 15.24 -36.61 6.82
CA ALA A 593 14.40 -36.16 5.72
C ALA A 593 13.40 -37.23 5.32
N GLU A 594 12.25 -36.82 4.76
CA GLU A 594 11.62 -37.55 3.65
C GLU A 594 10.67 -36.64 2.85
N ASP A 595 10.66 -36.91 1.55
CA ASP A 595 9.97 -36.24 0.46
C ASP A 595 8.43 -36.24 0.54
N ASN A 596 7.83 -35.18 0.01
CA ASN A 596 6.76 -35.25 -1.02
C ASN A 596 6.51 -33.88 -1.66
#